data_AF-A0A9D6M2T6-F1
#
_entry.id   AF-A0A9D6M2T6-F1
#
_cell.length_a   1.000
_cell.length_b   1.000
_cell.length_c   1.000
_cell.angle_alpha   90.00
_cell.angle_beta   90.00
_cell.angle_gamma   90.00
#
_symmetry.space_group_name_H-M   'P 1'
#
loop_
_entity.id
_entity.type
_entity.pdbx_description
1 polymer ?
#
loop_
_entity_poly.entity_id
_entity_poly.type
_entity_poly.pdbx_seq_one_letter_code
_entity_poly.pdbx_strand_id
1 'polypeptide(L)'
;VTGKWKIIARYRAFHGATMGAGALTGDPRRFAVEPSIPGVIHVHDPYRYRCRWCAERDACNLNCLNHIEDTIQFEGAQNIAAIIMEPITGTNGIIIPPEGYMQGVRALCDRYGIFLILDEVMSGFGRTGEWFAAQHWNISPDIMTIAKGLTSGYAPLGAVVVSEEIAKFFDDNILWTGLTYGAHALGCAAALACINVYKEDNLIARAQEMGKFLAEKEKGLKQKHPSVGDVRHIGMFSIFELVRNRATKEPLAPFNANAAQMERMNEVKKFFNANGLFTFFRWNTFFVNPPLTITREELLEGFEIIDRALEIADDYVVE
;
A
#
# COMPACT_ATOMS: atom_id res chain seq x y z
N VAL A 1 -9.57 16.96 20.19
CA VAL A 1 -8.11 17.22 20.08
C VAL A 1 -7.80 18.41 19.19
N THR A 2 -7.85 18.32 17.85
CA THR A 2 -7.43 19.46 16.97
C THR A 2 -8.50 20.54 16.75
N GLY A 3 -9.79 20.20 16.80
CA GLY A 3 -10.89 21.12 16.45
C GLY A 3 -11.03 21.40 14.95
N LYS A 4 -10.25 20.70 14.11
CA LYS A 4 -10.20 20.82 12.66
C LYS A 4 -10.97 19.65 12.01
N TRP A 5 -11.34 19.75 10.73
CA TRP A 5 -12.30 18.80 10.13
C TRP A 5 -11.85 18.17 8.81
N LYS A 6 -11.00 18.84 8.04
CA LYS A 6 -10.56 18.34 6.74
C LYS A 6 -9.50 17.26 6.89
N ILE A 7 -9.50 16.28 5.99
CA ILE A 7 -8.50 15.20 5.95
C ILE A 7 -7.90 15.15 4.54
N ILE A 8 -6.58 15.22 4.46
CA ILE A 8 -5.86 14.98 3.21
C ILE A 8 -5.61 13.48 3.10
N ALA A 9 -6.07 12.87 2.02
CA ALA A 9 -5.76 11.52 1.59
C ALA A 9 -5.03 11.57 0.24
N ARG A 10 -4.62 10.41 -0.30
CA ARG A 10 -3.98 10.34 -1.61
C ARG A 10 -4.91 9.74 -2.65
N TYR A 11 -4.76 10.15 -3.92
CA TYR A 11 -5.17 9.32 -5.04
C TYR A 11 -4.56 7.92 -4.90
N ARG A 12 -5.13 6.89 -5.53
CA ARG A 12 -4.72 5.47 -5.40
C ARG A 12 -4.70 4.88 -3.98
N ALA A 13 -4.94 5.63 -2.91
CA ALA A 13 -5.02 5.05 -1.58
C ALA A 13 -6.21 4.08 -1.46
N PHE A 14 -6.14 3.12 -0.54
CA PHE A 14 -7.29 2.34 -0.13
C PHE A 14 -7.36 2.21 1.38
N HIS A 15 -8.35 2.87 1.98
CA HIS A 15 -8.51 2.97 3.43
C HIS A 15 -9.71 2.19 3.98
N GLY A 16 -10.43 1.45 3.11
CA GLY A 16 -11.57 0.62 3.48
C GLY A 16 -12.84 0.98 2.72
N ALA A 17 -13.96 0.42 3.18
CA ALA A 17 -15.24 0.45 2.45
C ALA A 17 -16.45 0.91 3.28
N THR A 18 -16.25 1.37 4.52
CA THR A 18 -17.28 2.11 5.26
C THR A 18 -17.43 3.51 4.65
N MET A 19 -18.50 4.25 4.93
CA MET A 19 -18.75 5.56 4.30
C MET A 19 -17.55 6.52 4.42
N GLY A 20 -17.00 6.68 5.62
CA GLY A 20 -15.81 7.53 5.83
C GLY A 20 -14.53 6.98 5.20
N ALA A 21 -14.27 5.67 5.34
CA ALA A 21 -13.10 5.03 4.75
C ALA A 21 -13.13 5.02 3.20
N GLY A 22 -14.32 4.87 2.64
CA GLY A 22 -14.58 4.98 1.20
C GLY A 22 -14.33 6.40 0.71
N ALA A 23 -14.71 7.43 1.48
CA ALA A 23 -14.39 8.82 1.17
C ALA A 23 -12.88 9.07 1.08
N LEU A 24 -12.11 8.48 2.00
CA LEU A 24 -10.65 8.58 2.04
C LEU A 24 -9.96 7.77 0.92
N THR A 25 -10.62 6.74 0.38
CA THR A 25 -10.07 5.90 -0.69
C THR A 25 -9.88 6.68 -1.99
N GLY A 26 -8.67 6.64 -2.55
CA GLY A 26 -8.27 7.38 -3.74
C GLY A 26 -8.48 6.65 -5.07
N ASP A 27 -9.26 5.57 -5.09
CA ASP A 27 -9.47 4.72 -6.25
C ASP A 27 -10.96 4.55 -6.61
N PRO A 28 -11.30 3.91 -7.74
CA PRO A 28 -12.68 3.82 -8.23
C PRO A 28 -13.69 3.17 -7.28
N ARG A 29 -13.24 2.42 -6.26
CA ARG A 29 -14.13 1.86 -5.23
C ARG A 29 -14.82 2.96 -4.41
N ARG A 30 -14.26 4.18 -4.36
CA ARG A 30 -14.89 5.34 -3.74
C ARG A 30 -16.17 5.78 -4.46
N PHE A 31 -16.30 5.57 -5.76
CA PHE A 31 -17.44 6.13 -6.52
C PHE A 31 -18.80 5.56 -6.10
N ALA A 32 -18.84 4.33 -5.57
CA ALA A 32 -20.07 3.74 -5.07
C ALA A 32 -20.59 4.40 -3.79
N VAL A 33 -19.76 5.22 -3.11
CA VAL A 33 -20.14 5.94 -1.88
C VAL A 33 -20.24 7.45 -2.09
N GLU A 34 -20.32 7.89 -3.36
CA GLU A 34 -20.56 9.29 -3.70
C GLU A 34 -22.06 9.63 -3.77
N PRO A 35 -22.51 10.82 -3.34
CA PRO A 35 -21.72 11.88 -2.70
C PRO A 35 -21.25 11.48 -1.29
N SER A 36 -19.96 11.67 -1.03
CA SER A 36 -19.32 11.23 0.21
C SER A 36 -19.28 12.31 1.31
N ILE A 37 -18.60 12.03 2.43
CA ILE A 37 -18.43 13.00 3.52
C ILE A 37 -17.63 14.23 3.04
N PRO A 38 -18.05 15.46 3.35
CA PRO A 38 -17.31 16.66 2.97
C PRO A 38 -15.99 16.77 3.73
N GLY A 39 -15.03 17.48 3.16
CA GLY A 39 -13.75 17.78 3.81
C GLY A 39 -12.62 16.79 3.54
N VAL A 40 -12.83 15.76 2.71
CA VAL A 40 -11.75 14.91 2.21
C VAL A 40 -11.13 15.55 0.96
N ILE A 41 -9.81 15.70 0.96
CA ILE A 41 -9.02 16.22 -0.15
C ILE A 41 -8.06 15.14 -0.63
N HIS A 42 -7.93 14.95 -1.94
CA HIS A 42 -7.00 13.98 -2.51
C HIS A 42 -5.82 14.68 -3.18
N VAL A 43 -4.60 14.31 -2.78
CA VAL A 43 -3.34 14.70 -3.41
C VAL A 43 -2.74 13.54 -4.20
N HIS A 44 -1.81 13.81 -5.11
CA HIS A 44 -1.13 12.76 -5.88
C HIS A 44 -0.19 11.88 -5.04
N ASP A 45 -0.12 10.58 -5.34
CA ASP A 45 0.90 9.67 -4.79
C ASP A 45 2.32 10.03 -5.27
N PRO A 46 3.35 9.64 -4.50
CA PRO A 46 4.73 9.75 -4.90
C PRO A 46 5.14 8.64 -5.90
N TYR A 47 4.36 8.42 -6.96
CA TYR A 47 4.55 7.29 -7.86
C TYR A 47 5.70 7.50 -8.87
N ARG A 48 6.90 7.06 -8.50
CA ARG A 48 8.15 7.31 -9.26
C ARG A 48 8.11 6.85 -10.72
N TYR A 49 7.61 5.65 -11.02
CA TYR A 49 7.60 5.11 -12.40
C TYR A 49 6.76 5.97 -13.36
N ARG A 50 5.66 6.57 -12.85
CA ARG A 50 4.72 7.40 -13.61
C ARG A 50 4.70 8.86 -13.15
N CYS A 51 5.80 9.34 -12.57
CA CYS A 51 5.89 10.69 -12.01
C CYS A 51 5.77 11.77 -13.09
N ARG A 52 4.89 12.75 -12.91
CA ARG A 52 4.71 13.84 -13.90
C ARG A 52 5.69 14.99 -13.74
N TRP A 53 6.42 15.04 -12.63
CA TRP A 53 7.31 16.17 -12.32
C TRP A 53 8.78 15.93 -12.60
N CYS A 54 9.24 14.69 -12.42
CA CYS A 54 10.67 14.37 -12.47
C CYS A 54 10.95 12.92 -12.88
N ALA A 55 10.03 12.27 -13.62
CA ALA A 55 10.24 10.86 -14.00
C ALA A 55 11.53 10.62 -14.79
N GLU A 56 11.94 11.60 -15.60
CA GLU A 56 13.12 11.55 -16.48
C GLU A 56 14.44 11.91 -15.75
N ARG A 57 14.40 12.21 -14.45
CA ARG A 57 15.60 12.56 -13.66
C ARG A 57 16.07 11.37 -12.84
N ASP A 58 17.38 11.22 -12.63
CA ASP A 58 17.90 10.11 -11.82
C ASP A 58 17.35 10.12 -10.38
N ALA A 59 17.28 11.30 -9.76
CA ALA A 59 16.75 11.49 -8.42
C ALA A 59 15.37 12.17 -8.42
N CYS A 60 14.52 11.79 -7.45
CA CYS A 60 13.26 12.47 -7.21
C CYS A 60 13.51 13.87 -6.63
N ASN A 61 12.79 14.88 -7.13
CA ASN A 61 12.85 16.24 -6.59
C ASN A 61 11.80 16.54 -5.51
N LEU A 62 11.04 15.52 -5.08
CA LEU A 62 9.98 15.62 -4.09
C LEU A 62 8.90 16.67 -4.39
N ASN A 63 8.63 16.99 -5.66
CA ASN A 63 7.52 17.89 -6.01
C ASN A 63 6.14 17.38 -5.56
N CYS A 64 5.98 16.07 -5.36
CA CYS A 64 4.79 15.49 -4.74
C CYS A 64 4.62 15.92 -3.26
N LEU A 65 5.72 16.19 -2.54
CA LEU A 65 5.69 16.75 -1.19
C LEU A 65 5.32 18.24 -1.23
N ASN A 66 5.89 19.01 -2.17
CA ASN A 66 5.52 20.42 -2.37
C ASN A 66 4.02 20.55 -2.69
N HIS A 67 3.48 19.64 -3.50
CA HIS A 67 2.04 19.59 -3.78
C HIS A 67 1.19 19.37 -2.51
N ILE A 68 1.66 18.61 -1.52
CA ILE A 68 0.98 18.49 -0.23
C ILE A 68 1.02 19.82 0.50
N GLU A 69 2.18 20.48 0.57
CA GLU A 69 2.30 21.77 1.24
C GLU A 69 1.43 22.85 0.58
N ASP A 70 1.44 22.95 -0.75
CA ASP A 70 0.56 23.84 -1.51
C ASP A 70 -0.91 23.57 -1.17
N THR A 71 -1.31 22.30 -1.11
CA THR A 71 -2.69 21.91 -0.74
C THR A 71 -3.04 22.34 0.68
N ILE A 72 -2.12 22.20 1.64
CA ILE A 72 -2.28 22.68 3.01
C ILE A 72 -2.53 24.20 3.03
N GLN A 73 -1.78 24.95 2.22
CA GLN A 73 -1.91 26.40 2.12
C GLN A 73 -3.25 26.82 1.50
N PHE A 74 -3.66 26.18 0.40
CA PHE A 74 -4.90 26.51 -0.28
C PHE A 74 -6.15 26.20 0.55
N GLU A 75 -6.13 25.10 1.30
CA GLU A 75 -7.26 24.66 2.13
C GLU A 75 -7.29 25.33 3.52
N GLY A 76 -6.16 25.95 3.90
CA GLY A 76 -5.88 26.54 5.21
C GLY A 76 -5.53 25.48 6.25
N ALA A 77 -4.29 25.52 6.76
CA ALA A 77 -3.77 24.60 7.79
C ALA A 77 -4.65 24.51 9.05
N GLN A 78 -5.34 25.59 9.41
CA GLN A 78 -6.28 25.66 10.52
C GLN A 78 -7.56 24.84 10.31
N ASN A 79 -7.83 24.38 9.09
CA ASN A 79 -9.00 23.57 8.75
C ASN A 79 -8.68 22.08 8.62
N ILE A 80 -7.40 21.70 8.55
CA ILE A 80 -6.95 20.32 8.27
C ILE A 80 -6.60 19.60 9.56
N ALA A 81 -7.36 18.57 9.89
CA ALA A 81 -7.15 17.74 11.08
C ALA A 81 -6.00 16.76 10.89
N ALA A 82 -5.93 16.11 9.74
CA ALA A 82 -4.99 15.03 9.51
C ALA A 82 -4.59 14.87 8.04
N ILE A 83 -3.42 14.27 7.85
CA ILE A 83 -3.04 13.61 6.60
C ILE A 83 -3.10 12.10 6.87
N ILE A 84 -3.88 11.36 6.10
CA ILE A 84 -3.92 9.90 6.12
C ILE A 84 -3.23 9.33 4.89
N MET A 85 -2.36 8.34 5.10
CA MET A 85 -1.74 7.61 4.01
C MET A 85 -1.26 6.23 4.43
N GLU A 86 -1.25 5.29 3.49
CA GLU A 86 -0.43 4.08 3.62
C GLU A 86 1.05 4.51 3.49
N PRO A 87 1.99 4.06 4.36
CA PRO A 87 3.42 4.35 4.13
C PRO A 87 3.88 3.89 2.75
N ILE A 88 3.30 2.79 2.27
CA ILE A 88 3.46 2.25 0.93
C ILE A 88 2.06 2.00 0.37
N THR A 89 1.65 2.69 -0.70
CA THR A 89 0.31 2.47 -1.29
C THR A 89 0.20 1.02 -1.75
N GLY A 90 -0.65 0.21 -1.11
CA GLY A 90 -0.64 -1.22 -1.28
C GLY A 90 -1.42 -1.68 -2.52
N THR A 91 -2.74 -1.75 -2.39
CA THR A 91 -3.62 -2.42 -3.39
C THR A 91 -3.55 -1.81 -4.79
N ASN A 92 -3.16 -0.54 -4.91
CA ASN A 92 -3.15 0.19 -6.19
C ASN A 92 -1.76 0.43 -6.76
N GLY A 93 -0.76 -0.33 -6.31
CA GLY A 93 0.49 -0.44 -7.05
C GLY A 93 1.77 -0.69 -6.26
N ILE A 94 1.73 -1.03 -4.96
CA ILE A 94 2.91 -1.09 -4.07
C ILE A 94 3.86 0.09 -4.36
N ILE A 95 3.34 1.29 -4.10
CA ILE A 95 4.06 2.51 -4.41
C ILE A 95 4.95 2.85 -3.23
N ILE A 96 6.22 2.48 -3.35
CA ILE A 96 7.26 2.78 -2.37
C ILE A 96 7.62 4.27 -2.52
N PRO A 97 7.48 5.08 -1.46
CA PRO A 97 7.81 6.49 -1.54
C PRO A 97 9.32 6.68 -1.77
N PRO A 98 9.74 7.72 -2.52
CA PRO A 98 11.13 8.06 -2.67
C PRO A 98 11.71 8.52 -1.32
N GLU A 99 13.03 8.42 -1.20
CA GLU A 99 13.76 8.88 -0.03
C GLU A 99 13.41 10.34 0.34
N GLY A 100 13.24 10.61 1.63
CA GLY A 100 12.88 11.92 2.16
C GLY A 100 11.39 12.27 2.10
N TYR A 101 10.56 11.56 1.33
CA TYR A 101 9.13 11.87 1.23
C TYR A 101 8.39 11.68 2.56
N MET A 102 8.55 10.52 3.20
CA MET A 102 7.83 10.21 4.45
C MET A 102 8.27 11.12 5.60
N GLN A 103 9.57 11.38 5.72
CA GLN A 103 10.11 12.35 6.68
C GLN A 103 9.60 13.77 6.40
N GLY A 104 9.52 14.15 5.12
CA GLY A 104 8.96 15.42 4.70
C GLY A 104 7.49 15.58 5.08
N VAL A 105 6.66 14.56 4.87
CA VAL A 105 5.24 14.58 5.27
C VAL A 105 5.12 14.74 6.80
N ARG A 106 5.91 13.99 7.57
CA ARG A 106 5.95 14.15 9.03
C ARG A 106 6.31 15.58 9.44
N ALA A 107 7.35 16.17 8.81
CA ALA A 107 7.76 17.54 9.09
C ALA A 107 6.69 18.58 8.72
N LEU A 108 5.91 18.36 7.66
CA LEU A 108 4.75 19.21 7.33
C LEU A 108 3.67 19.08 8.41
N CYS A 109 3.34 17.86 8.83
CA CYS A 109 2.39 17.61 9.90
C CYS A 109 2.77 18.37 11.20
N ASP A 110 4.04 18.30 11.59
CA ASP A 110 4.56 18.99 12.77
C ASP A 110 4.50 20.52 12.62
N ARG A 111 4.93 21.04 11.46
CA ARG A 111 4.93 22.49 11.17
C ARG A 111 3.54 23.10 11.24
N TYR A 112 2.53 22.39 10.76
CA TYR A 112 1.16 22.92 10.61
C TYR A 112 0.18 22.46 11.70
N GLY A 113 0.65 21.66 12.68
CA GLY A 113 -0.18 21.09 13.74
C GLY A 113 -1.28 20.20 13.16
N ILE A 114 -0.91 19.31 12.24
CA ILE A 114 -1.79 18.37 11.54
C ILE A 114 -1.38 16.97 11.97
N PHE A 115 -2.32 16.10 12.31
CA PHE A 115 -1.98 14.72 12.66
C PHE A 115 -1.58 13.90 11.44
N LEU A 116 -0.59 13.03 11.60
CA LEU A 116 -0.23 12.01 10.64
C LEU A 116 -0.92 10.69 11.01
N ILE A 117 -1.73 10.17 10.09
CA ILE A 117 -2.34 8.85 10.20
C ILE A 117 -1.62 7.92 9.21
N LEU A 118 -0.94 6.90 9.71
CA LEU A 118 -0.34 5.87 8.87
C LEU A 118 -1.20 4.62 8.83
N ASP A 119 -1.64 4.26 7.63
CA ASP A 119 -2.39 3.04 7.38
C ASP A 119 -1.45 1.87 7.10
N GLU A 120 -1.14 1.11 8.15
CA GLU A 120 -0.23 -0.05 8.13
C GLU A 120 -0.99 -1.36 7.92
N VAL A 121 -2.25 -1.31 7.51
CA VAL A 121 -3.10 -2.51 7.38
C VAL A 121 -2.50 -3.53 6.42
N MET A 122 -1.86 -3.12 5.32
CA MET A 122 -1.17 -4.06 4.40
C MET A 122 0.30 -4.25 4.72
N SER A 123 0.99 -3.21 5.17
CA SER A 123 2.46 -3.15 5.25
C SER A 123 3.02 -3.56 6.61
N GLY A 124 2.20 -3.59 7.66
CA GLY A 124 2.60 -4.00 9.00
C GLY A 124 2.84 -5.51 9.13
N PHE A 125 3.31 -5.89 10.32
CA PHE A 125 3.60 -7.26 10.75
C PHE A 125 4.59 -7.99 9.82
N GLY A 126 5.71 -7.35 9.47
CA GLY A 126 6.82 -8.00 8.77
C GLY A 126 6.72 -8.02 7.25
N ARG A 127 5.60 -7.58 6.66
CA ARG A 127 5.37 -7.64 5.20
C ARG A 127 6.50 -6.97 4.40
N THR A 128 6.98 -5.83 4.89
CA THR A 128 8.04 -5.04 4.24
C THR A 128 9.44 -5.37 4.75
N GLY A 129 9.58 -6.40 5.59
CA GLY A 129 10.84 -6.71 6.27
C GLY A 129 11.08 -5.90 7.56
N GLU A 130 10.11 -5.09 7.99
CA GLU A 130 10.09 -4.45 9.31
C GLU A 130 8.76 -4.74 10.01
N TRP A 131 8.69 -4.55 11.32
CA TRP A 131 7.42 -4.73 12.04
C TRP A 131 6.34 -3.80 11.48
N PHE A 132 6.70 -2.55 11.18
CA PHE A 132 5.84 -1.58 10.53
C PHE A 132 6.64 -0.82 9.48
N ALA A 133 6.04 -0.52 8.33
CA ALA A 133 6.76 0.14 7.25
C ALA A 133 7.29 1.52 7.65
N ALA A 134 6.62 2.23 8.56
CA ALA A 134 7.09 3.50 9.13
C ALA A 134 8.55 3.45 9.64
N GLN A 135 9.01 2.28 10.10
CA GLN A 135 10.38 2.09 10.60
C GLN A 135 11.44 2.25 9.52
N HIS A 136 11.14 1.95 8.25
CA HIS A 136 12.07 2.18 7.13
C HIS A 136 12.47 3.66 6.98
N TRP A 137 11.62 4.58 7.45
CA TRP A 137 11.85 6.02 7.37
C TRP A 137 12.11 6.67 8.73
N ASN A 138 12.15 5.87 9.81
CA ASN A 138 12.32 6.34 11.18
C ASN A 138 11.35 7.48 11.56
N ILE A 139 10.07 7.30 11.23
CA ILE A 139 9.00 8.24 11.61
C ILE A 139 7.98 7.56 12.51
N SER A 140 7.33 8.34 13.37
CA SER A 140 6.17 7.90 14.14
C SER A 140 4.91 8.66 13.70
N PRO A 141 3.80 7.96 13.43
CA PRO A 141 2.51 8.61 13.25
C PRO A 141 1.91 9.05 14.57
N ASP A 142 0.92 9.93 14.51
CA ASP A 142 0.04 10.25 15.63
C ASP A 142 -1.04 9.18 15.81
N ILE A 143 -1.49 8.58 14.70
CA ILE A 143 -2.48 7.50 14.66
C ILE A 143 -2.01 6.44 13.67
N MET A 144 -2.12 5.16 14.03
CA MET A 144 -1.82 4.04 13.13
C MET A 144 -3.02 3.10 13.02
N THR A 145 -3.40 2.71 11.80
CA THR A 145 -4.41 1.68 11.58
C THR A 145 -3.74 0.34 11.25
N ILE A 146 -4.15 -0.72 11.95
CA ILE A 146 -3.61 -2.08 11.81
C ILE A 146 -4.74 -3.11 11.72
N ALA A 147 -4.57 -4.14 10.89
CA ALA A 147 -5.46 -5.30 10.77
C ALA A 147 -4.69 -6.41 10.03
N LYS A 148 -5.34 -7.22 9.18
CA LYS A 148 -4.75 -8.25 8.30
C LYS A 148 -3.66 -9.09 9.00
N GLY A 149 -2.39 -8.73 8.83
CA GLY A 149 -1.24 -9.39 9.45
C GLY A 149 -1.32 -9.47 10.98
N LEU A 150 -2.07 -8.58 11.63
CA LEU A 150 -2.33 -8.58 13.07
C LEU A 150 -2.80 -9.96 13.57
N THR A 151 -3.65 -10.63 12.81
CA THR A 151 -4.17 -11.97 13.14
C THR A 151 -3.83 -13.01 12.08
N SER A 152 -2.97 -12.65 11.11
CA SER A 152 -2.70 -13.47 9.92
C SER A 152 -3.97 -14.01 9.22
N GLY A 153 -5.10 -13.31 9.35
CA GLY A 153 -6.40 -13.73 8.81
C GLY A 153 -7.16 -14.80 9.61
N TYR A 154 -6.63 -15.29 10.74
CA TYR A 154 -7.27 -16.35 11.55
C TYR A 154 -8.56 -15.89 12.25
N ALA A 155 -8.64 -14.61 12.61
CA ALA A 155 -9.82 -14.01 13.22
C ALA A 155 -9.95 -12.54 12.80
N PRO A 156 -11.19 -12.02 12.65
CA PRO A 156 -11.38 -10.61 12.32
C PRO A 156 -10.97 -9.73 13.50
N LEU A 157 -9.95 -8.91 13.29
CA LEU A 157 -9.54 -7.88 14.22
C LEU A 157 -8.87 -6.74 13.46
N GLY A 158 -9.24 -5.51 13.82
CA GLY A 158 -8.52 -4.30 13.48
C GLY A 158 -8.31 -3.45 14.73
N ALA A 159 -7.28 -2.62 14.72
CA ALA A 159 -6.97 -1.71 15.80
C ALA A 159 -6.58 -0.34 15.25
N VAL A 160 -6.91 0.69 16.04
CA VAL A 160 -6.41 2.05 15.87
C VAL A 160 -5.50 2.30 17.05
N VAL A 161 -4.20 2.46 16.78
CA VAL A 161 -3.20 2.84 17.78
C VAL A 161 -3.09 4.35 17.75
N VAL A 162 -3.05 4.99 18.91
CA VAL A 162 -2.95 6.45 19.03
C VAL A 162 -1.76 6.83 19.90
N SER A 163 -1.19 8.01 19.66
CA SER A 163 -0.16 8.59 20.52
C SER A 163 -0.68 8.82 21.94
N GLU A 164 0.24 8.94 22.90
CA GLU A 164 -0.08 9.24 24.29
C GLU A 164 -0.82 10.58 24.43
N GLU A 165 -0.48 11.58 23.60
CA GLU A 165 -1.17 12.88 23.59
C GLU A 165 -2.66 12.73 23.25
N ILE A 166 -2.99 11.96 22.20
CA ILE A 166 -4.37 11.71 21.80
C ILE A 166 -5.09 10.88 22.86
N ALA A 167 -4.42 9.86 23.42
CA ALA A 167 -4.99 9.04 24.49
C ALA A 167 -5.37 9.89 25.72
N LYS A 168 -4.44 10.73 26.21
CA LYS A 168 -4.66 11.62 27.37
C LYS A 168 -5.82 12.58 27.21
N PHE A 169 -6.08 13.06 25.98
CA PHE A 169 -7.25 13.90 25.73
C PHE A 169 -8.56 13.20 26.13
N PHE A 170 -8.65 11.87 25.95
CA PHE A 170 -9.84 11.09 26.29
C PHE A 170 -9.89 10.60 27.75
N ASP A 171 -8.88 10.92 28.57
CA ASP A 171 -8.97 10.72 30.03
C ASP A 171 -10.02 11.67 30.62
N ASP A 172 -10.10 12.90 30.10
CA ASP A 172 -11.02 13.95 30.55
C ASP A 172 -12.22 14.19 29.61
N ASN A 173 -12.24 13.56 28.42
CA ASN A 173 -13.26 13.78 27.40
C ASN A 173 -13.89 12.47 26.93
N ILE A 174 -15.21 12.45 26.73
CA ILE A 174 -15.91 11.26 26.25
C ILE A 174 -15.52 10.94 24.80
N LEU A 175 -15.03 9.72 24.57
CA LEU A 175 -14.88 9.15 23.23
C LEU A 175 -16.21 8.51 22.79
N TRP A 176 -16.93 9.17 21.89
CA TRP A 176 -18.20 8.69 21.33
C TRP A 176 -17.98 7.59 20.28
N THR A 177 -17.52 6.43 20.72
CA THR A 177 -17.33 5.24 19.87
C THR A 177 -17.66 3.97 20.65
N GLY A 178 -17.92 2.89 19.92
CA GLY A 178 -18.17 1.58 20.50
C GLY A 178 -18.66 0.60 19.46
N LEU A 179 -18.07 -0.59 19.45
CA LEU A 179 -18.51 -1.71 18.65
C LEU A 179 -18.83 -2.86 19.61
N THR A 180 -19.94 -3.58 19.39
CA THR A 180 -20.29 -4.75 20.21
C THR A 180 -19.17 -5.78 20.30
N TYR A 181 -18.38 -5.92 19.22
CA TYR A 181 -17.21 -6.80 19.15
C TYR A 181 -15.88 -6.05 19.30
N GLY A 182 -15.89 -4.83 19.84
CA GLY A 182 -14.68 -4.12 20.23
C GLY A 182 -13.90 -4.94 21.25
N ALA A 183 -12.60 -5.14 21.01
CA ALA A 183 -11.72 -5.99 21.83
C ALA A 183 -12.25 -7.42 22.06
N HIS A 184 -12.90 -8.01 21.05
CA HIS A 184 -13.41 -9.39 21.17
C HIS A 184 -12.28 -10.38 21.51
N ALA A 185 -12.43 -11.11 22.62
CA ALA A 185 -11.39 -11.96 23.21
C ALA A 185 -10.76 -12.95 22.20
N LEU A 186 -11.56 -13.57 21.33
CA LEU A 186 -11.05 -14.46 20.27
C LEU A 186 -10.09 -13.76 19.30
N GLY A 187 -10.43 -12.54 18.86
CA GLY A 187 -9.57 -11.75 17.98
C GLY A 187 -8.26 -11.37 18.67
N CYS A 188 -8.35 -10.92 19.93
CA CYS A 188 -7.17 -10.58 20.75
C CYS A 188 -6.27 -11.79 20.99
N ALA A 189 -6.83 -12.96 21.30
CA ALA A 189 -6.07 -14.19 21.49
C ALA A 189 -5.36 -14.62 20.21
N ALA A 190 -6.03 -14.56 19.06
CA ALA A 190 -5.43 -14.84 17.75
C ALA A 190 -4.28 -13.86 17.44
N ALA A 191 -4.45 -12.58 17.76
CA ALA A 191 -3.40 -11.57 17.56
C ALA A 191 -2.16 -11.84 18.42
N LEU A 192 -2.35 -12.14 19.71
CA LEU A 192 -1.24 -12.49 20.61
C LEU A 192 -0.48 -13.72 20.11
N ALA A 193 -1.21 -14.77 19.69
CA ALA A 193 -0.61 -15.97 19.13
C ALA A 193 0.19 -15.67 17.84
N CYS A 194 -0.35 -14.87 16.92
CA CYS A 194 0.34 -14.46 15.71
C CYS A 194 1.62 -13.66 16.01
N ILE A 195 1.56 -12.71 16.96
CA ILE A 195 2.72 -11.93 17.41
C ILE A 195 3.81 -12.84 18.00
N ASN A 196 3.44 -13.85 18.77
CA ASN A 196 4.40 -14.83 19.29
C ASN A 196 5.06 -15.61 18.15
N VAL A 197 4.29 -16.11 17.18
CA VAL A 197 4.84 -16.81 16.00
C VAL A 197 5.78 -15.90 15.20
N TYR A 198 5.43 -14.64 14.96
CA TYR A 198 6.32 -13.70 14.26
C TYR A 198 7.69 -13.57 14.96
N LYS A 199 7.72 -13.64 16.30
CA LYS A 199 8.94 -13.55 17.12
C LYS A 199 9.70 -14.88 17.17
N GLU A 200 9.00 -15.96 17.50
CA GLU A 200 9.57 -17.31 17.69
C GLU A 200 10.20 -17.84 16.40
N ASP A 201 9.50 -17.68 15.28
CA ASP A 201 9.96 -18.14 13.96
C ASP A 201 10.82 -17.07 13.24
N ASN A 202 11.08 -15.94 13.90
CA ASN A 202 11.88 -14.82 13.37
C ASN A 202 11.42 -14.36 11.97
N LEU A 203 10.11 -14.26 11.76
CA LEU A 203 9.52 -14.08 10.44
C LEU A 203 9.84 -12.71 9.81
N ILE A 204 10.10 -11.68 10.62
CA ILE A 204 10.48 -10.35 10.10
C ILE A 204 11.87 -10.41 9.46
N ALA A 205 12.86 -11.00 10.15
CA ALA A 205 14.20 -11.18 9.59
C ALA A 205 14.19 -12.11 8.37
N ARG A 206 13.38 -13.19 8.43
CA ARG A 206 13.15 -14.06 7.28
C ARG A 206 12.57 -13.29 6.09
N ALA A 207 11.59 -12.42 6.30
CA ALA A 207 11.01 -11.60 5.25
C ALA A 207 12.02 -10.61 4.64
N GLN A 208 12.94 -10.06 5.45
CA GLN A 208 14.07 -9.27 4.98
C GLN A 208 15.02 -10.07 4.08
N GLU A 209 15.41 -11.27 4.51
CA GLU A 209 16.31 -12.13 3.75
C GLU A 209 15.67 -12.64 2.47
N MET A 210 14.48 -13.24 2.58
CA MET A 210 13.72 -13.77 1.45
C MET A 210 13.34 -12.66 0.46
N GLY A 211 13.08 -11.44 0.95
CA GLY A 211 12.83 -10.28 0.10
C GLY A 211 13.99 -9.95 -0.85
N LYS A 212 15.25 -10.20 -0.46
CA LYS A 212 16.42 -10.04 -1.35
C LYS A 212 16.43 -11.10 -2.45
N PHE A 213 16.11 -12.33 -2.10
CA PHE A 213 16.01 -13.43 -3.06
C PHE A 213 14.86 -13.20 -4.05
N LEU A 214 13.70 -12.79 -3.55
CA LEU A 214 12.55 -12.37 -4.35
C LEU A 214 12.95 -11.26 -5.33
N ALA A 215 13.61 -10.20 -4.86
CA ALA A 215 14.06 -9.09 -5.70
C ALA A 215 14.98 -9.51 -6.85
N GLU A 216 15.90 -10.43 -6.59
CA GLU A 216 16.81 -10.97 -7.60
C GLU A 216 16.04 -11.67 -8.73
N LYS A 217 15.08 -12.53 -8.37
CA LYS A 217 14.27 -13.25 -9.36
C LYS A 217 13.38 -12.34 -10.18
N GLU A 218 12.74 -11.37 -9.54
CA GLU A 218 11.90 -10.42 -10.26
C GLU A 218 12.70 -9.50 -11.18
N LYS A 219 13.92 -9.12 -10.78
CA LYS A 219 14.85 -8.40 -11.65
C LYS A 219 15.21 -9.23 -12.89
N GLY A 220 15.45 -10.53 -12.72
CA GLY A 220 15.68 -11.46 -13.83
C GLY A 220 14.51 -11.51 -14.81
N LEU A 221 13.28 -11.65 -14.30
CA LEU A 221 12.07 -11.65 -15.13
C LEU A 221 11.84 -10.31 -15.82
N LYS A 222 12.08 -9.18 -15.14
CA LYS A 222 12.04 -7.85 -15.76
C LYS A 222 13.06 -7.72 -16.89
N GLN A 223 14.25 -8.33 -16.78
CA GLN A 223 15.23 -8.28 -17.87
C GLN A 223 14.80 -9.15 -19.06
N LYS A 224 14.22 -10.32 -18.79
CA LYS A 224 13.81 -11.30 -19.82
C LYS A 224 12.57 -10.86 -20.62
N HIS A 225 11.54 -10.35 -19.95
CA HIS A 225 10.21 -10.17 -20.54
C HIS A 225 9.92 -8.71 -20.91
N PRO A 226 9.88 -8.32 -22.20
CA PRO A 226 9.64 -6.94 -22.63
C PRO A 226 8.33 -6.33 -22.10
N SER A 227 7.31 -7.15 -21.83
CA SER A 227 6.04 -6.69 -21.26
C SER A 227 6.16 -6.19 -19.81
N VAL A 228 7.21 -6.58 -19.07
CA VAL A 228 7.42 -6.10 -17.70
C VAL A 228 7.99 -4.69 -17.74
N GLY A 229 7.14 -3.69 -17.51
CA GLY A 229 7.54 -2.28 -17.50
C GLY A 229 8.24 -1.90 -16.21
N ASP A 230 7.73 -2.39 -15.09
CA ASP A 230 8.32 -2.15 -13.78
C ASP A 230 8.07 -3.30 -12.79
N VAL A 231 8.95 -3.40 -11.81
CA VAL A 231 8.83 -4.27 -10.65
C VAL A 231 9.14 -3.41 -9.44
N ARG A 232 8.25 -3.43 -8.44
CA ARG A 232 8.46 -2.70 -7.19
C ARG A 232 8.36 -3.67 -6.03
N HIS A 233 9.39 -3.70 -5.20
CA HIS A 233 9.50 -4.65 -4.11
C HIS A 233 10.10 -4.00 -2.86
N ILE A 234 9.68 -4.46 -1.69
CA ILE A 234 10.30 -4.17 -0.39
C ILE A 234 9.91 -5.27 0.60
N GLY A 235 10.91 -5.95 1.18
CA GLY A 235 10.68 -7.21 1.89
C GLY A 235 9.92 -8.21 1.01
N MET A 236 8.83 -8.75 1.52
CA MET A 236 7.93 -9.69 0.81
C MET A 236 6.69 -8.97 0.24
N PHE A 237 6.79 -7.68 -0.06
CA PHE A 237 5.72 -6.89 -0.66
C PHE A 237 6.13 -6.50 -2.07
N SER A 238 5.63 -7.21 -3.08
CA SER A 238 6.05 -6.99 -4.46
C SER A 238 4.94 -7.07 -5.51
N ILE A 239 5.16 -6.39 -6.62
CA ILE A 239 4.21 -6.26 -7.72
C ILE A 239 4.96 -6.14 -9.04
N PHE A 240 4.41 -6.81 -10.05
CA PHE A 240 4.77 -6.60 -11.45
C PHE A 240 3.80 -5.63 -12.09
N GLU A 241 4.34 -4.72 -12.90
CA GLU A 241 3.55 -3.83 -13.73
C GLU A 241 3.82 -4.09 -15.21
N LEU A 242 2.78 -4.53 -15.91
CA LEU A 242 2.85 -4.91 -17.31
C LEU A 242 2.47 -3.74 -18.22
N VAL A 243 3.27 -3.53 -19.26
CA VAL A 243 3.14 -2.47 -20.24
C VAL A 243 3.27 -3.04 -21.64
N ARG A 244 2.60 -2.40 -22.59
CA ARG A 244 2.72 -2.71 -24.01
C ARG A 244 3.99 -2.11 -24.59
N ASN A 245 4.43 -0.98 -24.05
CA ASN A 245 5.64 -0.30 -24.50
C ASN A 245 6.36 0.28 -23.28
N ARG A 246 7.64 -0.05 -23.13
CA ARG A 246 8.46 0.39 -22.00
C ARG A 246 8.84 1.86 -22.04
N ALA A 247 8.98 2.43 -23.23
CA ALA A 247 9.32 3.85 -23.41
C ALA A 247 8.12 4.74 -23.07
N THR A 248 6.94 4.43 -23.63
CA THR A 248 5.72 5.21 -23.38
C THR A 248 5.05 4.86 -22.05
N LYS A 249 5.37 3.68 -21.50
CA LYS A 249 4.75 3.08 -20.32
C LYS A 249 3.25 2.81 -20.52
N GLU A 250 2.79 2.65 -21.75
CA GLU A 250 1.39 2.30 -22.07
C GLU A 250 1.02 0.99 -21.37
N PRO A 251 0.04 0.97 -20.45
CA PRO A 251 -0.26 -0.22 -19.67
C PRO A 251 -0.99 -1.30 -20.49
N LEU A 252 -0.83 -2.58 -20.13
CA LEU A 252 -1.60 -3.68 -20.74
C LEU A 252 -3.12 -3.52 -20.53
N ALA A 253 -3.50 -2.96 -19.39
CA ALA A 253 -4.85 -2.55 -19.02
C ALA A 253 -4.80 -1.21 -18.28
N PRO A 254 -5.57 -0.18 -18.69
CA PRO A 254 -5.52 1.14 -18.06
C PRO A 254 -5.98 1.12 -16.60
N PHE A 255 -5.62 2.18 -15.87
CA PHE A 255 -6.22 2.43 -14.55
C PHE A 255 -7.74 2.55 -14.71
N ASN A 256 -8.49 1.92 -13.82
CA ASN A 256 -9.95 1.79 -13.91
C ASN A 256 -10.45 1.06 -15.17
N ALA A 257 -9.67 0.10 -15.69
CA ALA A 257 -10.08 -0.73 -16.82
C ALA A 257 -11.42 -1.45 -16.54
N ASN A 258 -12.30 -1.43 -17.53
CA ASN A 258 -13.50 -2.28 -17.55
C ASN A 258 -13.18 -3.71 -18.00
N ALA A 259 -14.18 -4.59 -18.03
CA ALA A 259 -14.00 -6.00 -18.38
C ALA A 259 -13.36 -6.22 -19.77
N ALA A 260 -13.74 -5.42 -20.79
CA ALA A 260 -13.18 -5.53 -22.13
C ALA A 260 -11.70 -5.08 -22.16
N GLN A 261 -11.36 -4.02 -21.42
CA GLN A 261 -9.98 -3.55 -21.29
C GLN A 261 -9.08 -4.47 -20.47
N MET A 262 -9.65 -5.46 -19.77
CA MET A 262 -8.92 -6.46 -18.98
C MET A 262 -8.60 -7.74 -19.75
N GLU A 263 -9.05 -7.89 -21.00
CA GLU A 263 -8.93 -9.12 -21.80
C GLU A 263 -7.52 -9.73 -21.75
N ARG A 264 -6.49 -8.95 -22.10
CA ARG A 264 -5.07 -9.39 -22.12
C ARG A 264 -4.58 -9.85 -20.75
N MET A 265 -4.90 -9.08 -19.71
CA MET A 265 -4.52 -9.43 -18.34
C MET A 265 -5.28 -10.66 -17.84
N ASN A 266 -6.50 -10.89 -18.31
CA ASN A 266 -7.28 -12.08 -17.98
C ASN A 266 -6.70 -13.34 -18.61
N GLU A 267 -6.02 -13.27 -19.76
CA GLU A 267 -5.31 -14.41 -20.35
C GLU A 267 -4.13 -14.83 -19.47
N VAL A 268 -3.30 -13.87 -19.06
CA VAL A 268 -2.21 -14.11 -18.09
C VAL A 268 -2.77 -14.72 -16.79
N LYS A 269 -3.85 -14.14 -16.24
CA LYS A 269 -4.50 -14.64 -15.03
C LYS A 269 -5.07 -16.05 -15.19
N LYS A 270 -5.65 -16.39 -16.35
CA LYS A 270 -6.15 -17.74 -16.66
C LYS A 270 -5.00 -18.73 -16.64
N PHE A 271 -3.85 -18.38 -17.21
CA PHE A 271 -2.66 -19.24 -17.19
C PHE A 271 -2.16 -19.47 -15.76
N PHE A 272 -2.06 -18.42 -14.95
CA PHE A 272 -1.70 -18.51 -13.52
C PHE A 272 -2.61 -19.53 -12.81
N ASN A 273 -3.93 -19.35 -12.90
CA ASN A 273 -4.91 -20.22 -12.24
C ASN A 273 -4.84 -21.67 -12.75
N ALA A 274 -4.67 -21.88 -14.05
CA ALA A 274 -4.58 -23.21 -14.65
C ALA A 274 -3.31 -23.97 -14.24
N ASN A 275 -2.27 -23.26 -13.81
CA ASN A 275 -1.00 -23.81 -13.33
C ASN A 275 -0.87 -23.75 -11.80
N GLY A 276 -1.94 -23.46 -11.06
CA GLY A 276 -1.94 -23.51 -9.59
C GLY A 276 -1.39 -22.27 -8.88
N LEU A 277 -1.08 -21.18 -9.58
CA LEU A 277 -0.63 -19.92 -8.98
C LEU A 277 -1.81 -18.96 -8.77
N PHE A 278 -2.16 -18.71 -7.50
CA PHE A 278 -3.25 -17.80 -7.15
C PHE A 278 -2.71 -16.49 -6.59
N THR A 279 -2.95 -15.40 -7.31
CA THR A 279 -2.60 -14.05 -6.84
C THR A 279 -3.65 -13.02 -7.22
N PHE A 280 -3.50 -11.84 -6.64
CA PHE A 280 -4.33 -10.69 -6.94
C PHE A 280 -3.82 -9.99 -8.20
N PHE A 281 -4.73 -9.72 -9.13
CA PHE A 281 -4.49 -8.88 -10.30
C PHE A 281 -5.25 -7.57 -10.10
N ARG A 282 -4.59 -6.45 -10.38
CA ARG A 282 -5.21 -5.12 -10.38
C ARG A 282 -4.83 -4.39 -11.65
N TRP A 283 -5.76 -4.35 -12.60
CA TRP A 283 -5.53 -3.78 -13.93
C TRP A 283 -4.29 -4.41 -14.58
N ASN A 284 -3.31 -3.61 -14.99
CA ASN A 284 -2.07 -4.08 -15.58
C ASN A 284 -1.02 -4.60 -14.58
N THR A 285 -1.41 -4.88 -13.34
CA THR A 285 -0.48 -5.33 -12.31
C THR A 285 -0.91 -6.65 -11.69
N PHE A 286 0.05 -7.43 -11.21
CA PHE A 286 -0.20 -8.58 -10.36
C PHE A 286 0.80 -8.63 -9.20
N PHE A 287 0.35 -9.16 -8.06
CA PHE A 287 1.08 -9.12 -6.80
C PHE A 287 1.91 -10.39 -6.58
N VAL A 288 3.02 -10.27 -5.87
CA VAL A 288 3.84 -11.40 -5.37
C VAL A 288 4.02 -11.20 -3.87
N ASN A 289 2.96 -11.52 -3.12
CA ASN A 289 2.84 -11.26 -1.68
C ASN A 289 2.55 -12.56 -0.90
N PRO A 290 3.44 -13.55 -0.93
CA PRO A 290 3.19 -14.84 -0.28
C PRO A 290 3.15 -14.72 1.26
N PRO A 291 2.69 -15.76 1.99
CA PRO A 291 2.92 -15.86 3.43
C PRO A 291 4.40 -15.68 3.79
N LEU A 292 4.70 -15.09 4.95
CA LEU A 292 6.10 -14.85 5.36
C LEU A 292 6.88 -16.15 5.65
N THR A 293 6.17 -17.25 5.78
CA THR A 293 6.72 -18.60 5.95
C THR A 293 7.15 -19.26 4.63
N ILE A 294 6.86 -18.67 3.48
CA ILE A 294 7.18 -19.26 2.16
C ILE A 294 8.66 -19.67 2.07
N THR A 295 8.91 -20.82 1.47
CA THR A 295 10.25 -21.38 1.22
C THR A 295 10.84 -20.85 -0.09
N ARG A 296 12.15 -21.07 -0.30
CA ARG A 296 12.78 -20.67 -1.58
C ARG A 296 12.26 -21.52 -2.72
N GLU A 297 11.98 -22.79 -2.45
CA GLU A 297 11.49 -23.79 -3.39
C GLU A 297 10.08 -23.43 -3.89
N GLU A 298 9.15 -23.12 -2.98
CA GLU A 298 7.80 -22.65 -3.35
C GLU A 298 7.84 -21.34 -4.13
N LEU A 299 8.77 -20.44 -3.77
CA LEU A 299 8.91 -19.17 -4.47
C LEU A 299 9.46 -19.38 -5.89
N LEU A 300 10.42 -20.29 -6.07
CA LEU A 300 10.94 -20.67 -7.38
C LEU A 300 9.87 -21.31 -8.26
N GLU A 301 9.07 -22.23 -7.73
CA GLU A 301 7.93 -22.82 -8.43
C GLU A 301 6.96 -21.73 -8.92
N GLY A 302 6.62 -20.77 -8.05
CA GLY A 302 5.81 -19.62 -8.43
C GLY A 302 6.44 -18.79 -9.56
N PHE A 303 7.75 -18.55 -9.51
CA PHE A 303 8.45 -17.80 -10.55
C PHE A 303 8.53 -18.54 -11.88
N GLU A 304 8.63 -19.86 -11.91
CA GLU A 304 8.56 -20.65 -13.15
C GLU A 304 7.20 -20.54 -13.83
N ILE A 305 6.12 -20.42 -13.04
CA ILE A 305 4.78 -20.17 -13.59
C ILE A 305 4.67 -18.74 -14.10
N ILE A 306 5.17 -17.75 -13.36
CA ILE A 306 5.18 -16.34 -13.77
C ILE A 306 5.96 -16.17 -15.07
N ASP A 307 7.14 -16.77 -15.18
CA ASP A 307 8.02 -16.73 -16.35
C ASP A 307 7.27 -17.14 -17.63
N ARG A 308 6.65 -18.33 -17.63
CA ARG A 308 5.86 -18.82 -18.77
C ARG A 308 4.62 -17.96 -19.06
N ALA A 309 3.99 -17.44 -18.02
CA ALA A 309 2.82 -16.60 -18.19
C ALA A 309 3.13 -15.20 -18.74
N LEU A 310 4.34 -14.68 -18.47
CA LEU A 310 4.81 -13.42 -19.04
C LEU A 310 5.07 -13.53 -20.55
N GLU A 311 5.35 -14.72 -21.08
CA GLU A 311 5.42 -14.94 -22.54
C GLU A 311 4.10 -14.56 -23.23
N ILE A 312 2.95 -14.84 -22.60
CA ILE A 312 1.62 -14.40 -23.09
C ILE A 312 1.51 -12.87 -23.07
N ALA A 313 2.05 -12.23 -22.04
CA ALA A 313 2.03 -10.77 -21.93
C ALA A 313 2.94 -10.11 -22.98
N ASP A 314 4.04 -10.77 -23.33
CA ASP A 314 5.02 -10.31 -24.32
C ASP A 314 4.44 -10.25 -25.73
N ASP A 315 3.50 -11.15 -26.09
CA ASP A 315 2.79 -11.13 -27.37
C ASP A 315 1.96 -9.84 -27.62
N TYR A 316 1.68 -9.07 -26.56
CA TYR A 316 0.96 -7.79 -26.65
C TYR A 316 1.86 -6.55 -26.66
N VAL A 317 3.18 -6.74 -26.60
CA VAL A 317 4.15 -5.66 -26.68
C VAL A 317 4.10 -5.03 -28.08
N VAL A 318 4.22 -3.71 -28.11
CA VAL A 318 4.28 -2.91 -29.33
C VAL A 318 5.53 -2.05 -29.31
N GLU A 319 6.00 -1.71 -30.51
CA GLU A 319 7.12 -0.78 -30.71
C GLU A 319 6.86 0.61 -30.11
#